data_AF-F5AT10-F1
#
_entry.id   AF-F5AT10-F1
#
_cell.length_a   1.000
_cell.length_b   1.000
_cell.length_c   1.000
_cell.angle_alpha   90.00
_cell.angle_beta   90.00
_cell.angle_gamma   90.00
#
_symmetry.space_group_name_H-M   'P 1'
#
loop_
_entity.id
_entity.type
_entity.pdbx_description
1 polymer ?
#
loop_
_entity_poly.entity_id
_entity_poly.type
_entity_poly.pdbx_seq_one_letter_code
_entity_poly.pdbx_strand_id
1 'polypeptide(L)'
;MNQRNLFLAESLVRIVNENYLFTGNQKRRWDRLSPLYLRKIQDSKVDSIIFDIIQDMVLELHDPHTLFFQRKEFRYCFDINVQWINNELFLIKNKNGYPEDYIGSKILKINSFNIIDEFKKQQKKFVGFPASMIRKAIIQNIMEGKYGAEELTILVETIDKKRKTFVINAQSIKHLFDYKSNINIIKNSFKPIVFETINKDTLLIKILTFKFLGMSELFVSSLRLLKGFKNIIFDIRDNSGGYISEAKQILSFIISKDIQMDYKIIQHAEEEKKFKVSSIQVTSNQISLFSKRKFFILCNGGTASSAEFIFLKGLLLSNEDLTIIGEQTAGLSGQAKIFTIDEKDIIQVTTKKFLSRQGKEIKEGIQPDYTVIPLICDIINNKDTLLNFCLERFKLI
;
A
#
# COMPACT_ATOMS: atom_id res chain seq x y z
N MET A 1 10.01 -17.12 -31.86
CA MET A 1 9.24 -15.89 -31.65
C MET A 1 8.21 -16.19 -30.57
N ASN A 2 8.26 -15.51 -29.42
CA ASN A 2 7.37 -15.86 -28.31
C ASN A 2 5.98 -15.24 -28.54
N GLN A 3 5.12 -15.92 -29.31
CA GLN A 3 3.76 -15.50 -29.66
C GLN A 3 2.92 -15.15 -28.41
N ARG A 4 3.17 -15.81 -27.28
CA ARG A 4 2.49 -15.53 -26.00
C ARG A 4 2.77 -14.11 -25.51
N ASN A 5 4.02 -13.66 -25.54
CA ASN A 5 4.37 -12.36 -24.97
C ASN A 5 3.85 -11.20 -25.82
N LEU A 6 3.81 -11.36 -27.15
CA LEU A 6 3.19 -10.39 -28.03
C LEU A 6 1.67 -10.33 -27.77
N PHE A 7 1.01 -11.48 -27.69
CA PHE A 7 -0.41 -11.57 -27.34
C PHE A 7 -0.73 -10.90 -25.99
N LEU A 8 0.11 -11.14 -24.97
CA LEU A 8 0.01 -10.51 -23.66
C LEU A 8 0.06 -8.98 -23.78
N ALA A 9 1.07 -8.46 -24.49
CA ALA A 9 1.26 -7.03 -24.66
C ALA A 9 0.11 -6.37 -25.46
N GLU A 10 -0.35 -7.00 -26.54
CA GLU A 10 -1.49 -6.54 -27.33
C GLU A 10 -2.79 -6.55 -26.54
N SER A 11 -3.03 -7.62 -25.76
CA SER A 11 -4.20 -7.72 -24.88
C SER A 11 -4.19 -6.62 -23.82
N LEU A 12 -3.03 -6.36 -23.22
CA LEU A 12 -2.85 -5.26 -22.28
C LEU A 12 -3.16 -3.91 -22.93
N VAL A 13 -2.62 -3.66 -24.12
CA VAL A 13 -2.89 -2.41 -24.87
C VAL A 13 -4.37 -2.25 -25.17
N ARG A 14 -5.06 -3.33 -25.56
CA ARG A 14 -6.51 -3.33 -25.78
C ARG A 14 -7.27 -2.99 -24.49
N ILE A 15 -6.98 -3.68 -23.39
CA ILE A 15 -7.64 -3.45 -22.10
C ILE A 15 -7.47 -1.99 -21.65
N VAL A 16 -6.25 -1.45 -21.74
CA VAL A 16 -5.97 -0.05 -21.39
C VAL A 16 -6.77 0.89 -22.30
N ASN A 17 -6.78 0.67 -23.61
CA ASN A 17 -7.53 1.52 -24.55
C ASN A 17 -9.03 1.54 -24.28
N GLU A 18 -9.62 0.40 -23.90
CA GLU A 18 -11.05 0.25 -23.67
C GLU A 18 -11.48 0.74 -22.28
N ASN A 19 -10.63 0.59 -21.26
CA ASN A 19 -11.06 0.72 -19.86
C ASN A 19 -10.37 1.85 -19.10
N TYR A 20 -9.17 2.28 -19.50
CA TYR A 20 -8.43 3.29 -18.78
C TYR A 20 -9.09 4.67 -18.93
N LEU A 21 -9.17 5.42 -17.83
CA LEU A 21 -9.71 6.76 -17.83
C LEU A 21 -8.64 7.80 -18.17
N PHE A 22 -8.35 7.96 -19.47
CA PHE A 22 -7.39 8.95 -19.95
C PHE A 22 -7.81 10.38 -19.61
N THR A 23 -6.85 11.18 -19.14
CA THR A 23 -7.04 12.61 -18.85
C THR A 23 -5.94 13.46 -19.48
N GLY A 24 -6.25 14.69 -19.88
CA GLY A 24 -5.29 15.59 -20.53
C GLY A 24 -4.64 14.96 -21.76
N ASN A 25 -3.31 15.00 -21.84
CA ASN A 25 -2.54 14.48 -22.97
C ASN A 25 -2.18 12.97 -22.85
N GLN A 26 -2.66 12.26 -21.83
CA GLN A 26 -2.28 10.86 -21.60
C GLN A 26 -2.62 9.95 -22.81
N LYS A 27 -3.81 10.11 -23.40
CA LYS A 27 -4.23 9.30 -24.55
C LYS A 27 -3.32 9.50 -25.76
N ARG A 28 -3.03 10.75 -26.11
CA ARG A 28 -2.12 11.08 -27.21
C ARG A 28 -0.72 10.51 -27.00
N ARG A 29 -0.18 10.58 -25.78
CA ARG A 29 1.12 9.97 -25.45
C ARG A 29 1.06 8.45 -25.58
N TRP A 30 0.04 7.82 -25.01
CA TRP A 30 -0.17 6.37 -25.06
C TRP A 30 -0.27 5.85 -26.50
N ASP A 31 -1.05 6.52 -27.35
CA ASP A 31 -1.23 6.14 -28.76
C ASP A 31 0.06 6.25 -29.57
N ARG A 32 0.94 7.18 -29.19
CA ARG A 32 2.26 7.31 -29.81
C ARG A 32 3.25 6.24 -29.32
N LEU A 33 3.22 5.93 -28.01
CA LEU A 33 4.25 5.10 -27.38
C LEU A 33 3.94 3.60 -27.42
N SER A 34 2.68 3.19 -27.19
CA SER A 34 2.32 1.78 -27.12
C SER A 34 2.71 0.98 -28.38
N PRO A 35 2.59 1.48 -29.64
CA PRO A 35 3.06 0.73 -30.81
C PRO A 35 4.58 0.56 -30.85
N LEU A 36 5.35 1.52 -30.29
CA LEU A 36 6.80 1.42 -30.22
C LEU A 36 7.23 0.36 -29.21
N TYR A 37 6.54 0.25 -28.08
CA TYR A 37 6.76 -0.82 -27.11
C TYR A 37 6.39 -2.19 -27.69
N LEU A 38 5.28 -2.32 -28.42
CA LEU A 38 4.93 -3.57 -29.11
C LEU A 38 6.01 -4.04 -30.10
N ARG A 39 6.57 -3.11 -30.90
CA ARG A 39 7.71 -3.43 -31.78
C ARG A 39 8.94 -3.91 -30.99
N LYS A 40 9.31 -3.21 -29.91
CA LYS A 40 10.42 -3.63 -29.04
C LYS A 40 10.20 -5.04 -28.47
N ILE A 41 8.97 -5.38 -28.09
CA ILE A 41 8.61 -6.70 -27.57
C ILE A 41 8.73 -7.75 -28.68
N GLN A 42 8.26 -7.45 -29.89
CA GLN A 42 8.36 -8.33 -31.05
C GLN A 42 9.81 -8.65 -31.42
N ASP A 43 10.70 -7.66 -31.32
CA ASP A 43 12.13 -7.80 -31.64
C ASP A 43 12.94 -8.50 -30.54
N SER A 44 12.40 -8.55 -29.31
CA SER A 44 13.08 -9.13 -28.15
C SER A 44 13.01 -10.65 -28.12
N LYS A 45 14.13 -11.30 -27.78
CA LYS A 45 14.24 -12.78 -27.70
C LYS A 45 14.31 -13.33 -26.27
N VAL A 46 14.37 -12.45 -25.26
CA VAL A 46 14.57 -12.84 -23.86
C VAL A 46 13.35 -12.46 -23.04
N ASP A 47 12.69 -13.46 -22.45
CA ASP A 47 11.41 -13.28 -21.74
C ASP A 47 11.49 -12.32 -20.56
N SER A 48 12.56 -12.36 -19.77
CA SER A 48 12.75 -11.44 -18.62
C SER A 48 12.81 -9.97 -19.07
N ILE A 49 13.48 -9.70 -20.19
CA ILE A 49 13.54 -8.36 -20.78
C ILE A 49 12.16 -7.92 -21.27
N ILE A 50 11.38 -8.84 -21.84
CA ILE A 50 10.04 -8.51 -22.33
C ILE A 50 9.11 -8.06 -21.20
N PHE A 51 9.16 -8.70 -20.03
CA PHE A 51 8.32 -8.27 -18.89
C PHE A 51 8.72 -6.89 -18.35
N ASP A 52 10.02 -6.59 -18.30
CA ASP A 52 10.49 -5.24 -17.95
C ASP A 52 10.00 -4.20 -18.98
N ILE A 53 10.02 -4.54 -20.28
CA ILE A 53 9.49 -3.66 -21.34
C ILE A 53 7.97 -3.46 -21.20
N ILE A 54 7.20 -4.51 -20.88
CA ILE A 54 5.75 -4.41 -20.65
C ILE A 54 5.46 -3.53 -19.43
N GLN A 55 6.22 -3.72 -18.34
CA GLN A 55 6.09 -2.89 -17.15
C GLN A 55 6.38 -1.43 -17.48
N ASP A 56 7.47 -1.16 -18.19
CA ASP A 56 7.85 0.20 -18.62
C ASP A 56 6.78 0.84 -19.50
N MET A 57 6.17 0.06 -20.41
CA MET A 57 5.03 0.53 -21.22
C MET A 57 3.87 0.98 -20.35
N VAL A 58 3.47 0.21 -19.34
CA VAL A 58 2.37 0.60 -18.43
C VAL A 58 2.73 1.83 -17.61
N LEU A 59 3.98 1.96 -17.17
CA LEU A 59 4.46 3.11 -16.41
C LEU A 59 4.36 4.42 -17.19
N GLU A 60 4.31 4.40 -18.53
CA GLU A 60 4.07 5.59 -19.37
C GLU A 60 2.74 6.32 -19.08
N LEU A 61 1.77 5.62 -18.46
CA LEU A 61 0.50 6.21 -18.03
C LEU A 61 0.68 7.19 -16.86
N HIS A 62 1.79 7.09 -16.11
CA HIS A 62 2.08 7.88 -14.92
C HIS A 62 0.94 7.80 -13.88
N ASP A 63 0.38 6.60 -13.72
CA ASP A 63 -0.78 6.34 -12.85
C ASP A 63 -0.43 5.22 -11.84
N PRO A 64 -0.25 5.56 -10.56
CA PRO A 64 0.10 4.57 -9.53
C PRO A 64 -0.96 3.51 -9.26
N HIS A 65 -2.19 3.71 -9.75
CA HIS A 65 -3.29 2.78 -9.57
C HIS A 65 -3.51 1.88 -10.81
N THR A 66 -2.69 2.06 -11.86
CA THR A 66 -2.64 1.18 -13.03
C THR A 66 -1.30 0.44 -13.10
N LEU A 67 -1.35 -0.88 -12.89
CA LEU A 67 -0.17 -1.72 -12.71
C LEU A 67 -0.33 -3.07 -13.40
N PHE A 68 0.75 -3.53 -14.02
CA PHE A 68 0.86 -4.90 -14.53
C PHE A 68 1.44 -5.80 -13.44
N PHE A 69 0.81 -6.94 -13.21
CA PHE A 69 1.30 -7.96 -12.29
C PHE A 69 1.41 -9.29 -13.01
N GLN A 70 2.60 -9.87 -12.92
CA GLN A 70 2.85 -11.25 -13.28
C GLN A 70 2.87 -12.11 -12.03
N ARG A 71 2.15 -13.23 -12.05
CA ARG A 71 2.28 -14.29 -11.07
C ARG A 71 3.63 -14.98 -11.25
N LYS A 72 4.58 -14.60 -10.40
CA LYS A 72 5.89 -15.24 -10.32
C LYS A 72 5.87 -16.40 -9.34
N GLU A 73 6.44 -17.53 -9.73
CA GLU A 73 6.77 -18.62 -8.80
C GLU A 73 8.17 -18.37 -8.25
N PHE A 74 8.24 -17.73 -7.09
CA PHE A 74 9.51 -17.58 -6.40
C PHE A 74 9.90 -18.93 -5.80
N ARG A 75 11.12 -19.39 -6.12
CA ARG A 75 11.71 -20.59 -5.52
C ARG A 75 12.63 -20.26 -4.35
N TYR A 76 13.25 -19.09 -4.42
CA TYR A 76 14.20 -18.59 -3.44
C TYR A 76 13.85 -17.14 -3.08
N CYS A 77 14.15 -16.74 -1.85
CA CYS A 77 14.13 -15.35 -1.41
C CYS A 77 15.18 -15.10 -0.33
N PHE A 78 15.45 -13.82 -0.07
CA PHE A 78 16.30 -13.41 1.03
C PHE A 78 15.48 -13.26 2.30
N ASP A 79 15.96 -13.91 3.34
CA ASP A 79 15.43 -13.80 4.68
C ASP A 79 15.98 -12.54 5.36
N ILE A 80 15.38 -11.42 5.00
CA ILE A 80 15.80 -10.10 5.45
C ILE A 80 14.56 -9.30 5.82
N ASN A 81 14.60 -8.66 6.99
CA ASN A 81 13.56 -7.76 7.43
C ASN A 81 14.09 -6.33 7.50
N VAL A 82 13.53 -5.45 6.69
CA VAL A 82 13.99 -4.07 6.58
C VAL A 82 12.82 -3.10 6.64
N GLN A 83 13.10 -1.90 7.15
CA GLN A 83 12.10 -0.85 7.23
C GLN A 83 12.70 0.48 6.80
N TRP A 84 11.95 1.18 5.95
CA TRP A 84 12.25 2.58 5.65
C TRP A 84 11.81 3.45 6.81
N ILE A 85 12.70 4.33 7.26
CA ILE A 85 12.39 5.41 8.19
C ILE A 85 12.91 6.68 7.52
N ASN A 86 12.02 7.63 7.23
CA ASN A 86 12.32 8.75 6.32
C ASN A 86 12.84 8.25 4.96
N ASN A 87 14.10 8.60 4.63
CA ASN A 87 14.76 8.23 3.38
C ASN A 87 15.91 7.25 3.60
N GLU A 88 15.94 6.58 4.76
CA GLU A 88 16.96 5.62 5.13
C GLU A 88 16.32 4.24 5.35
N LEU A 89 17.06 3.19 5.01
CA LEU A 89 16.63 1.81 5.14
C LEU A 89 17.38 1.16 6.29
N PHE A 90 16.67 0.56 7.24
CA PHE A 90 17.25 -0.06 8.43
C PHE A 90 16.99 -1.56 8.45
N LEU A 91 17.95 -2.32 8.98
CA LEU A 91 17.75 -3.71 9.37
C LEU A 91 16.88 -3.77 10.62
N ILE A 92 15.77 -4.49 10.54
CA ILE A 92 14.89 -4.77 11.68
C ILE A 92 15.04 -6.23 12.07
N LYS A 93 14.66 -6.57 13.30
CA LYS A 93 14.67 -7.94 13.82
C LYS A 93 14.03 -8.90 12.81
N ASN A 94 14.79 -9.92 12.42
CA ASN A 94 14.32 -10.99 11.56
C ASN A 94 14.00 -12.24 12.36
N LYS A 95 13.06 -13.07 11.89
CA LYS A 95 12.61 -14.27 12.59
C LYS A 95 13.75 -15.27 12.82
N ASN A 96 14.60 -15.48 11.81
CA ASN A 96 15.72 -16.42 11.90
C ASN A 96 17.04 -15.73 12.30
N GLY A 97 17.00 -14.44 12.68
CA GLY A 97 18.17 -13.64 13.00
C GLY A 97 19.03 -13.27 11.79
N TYR A 98 20.18 -12.68 12.08
CA TYR A 98 21.23 -12.35 11.11
C TYR A 98 22.55 -13.00 11.57
N PRO A 99 23.55 -13.16 10.69
CA PRO A 99 24.84 -13.79 11.05
C PRO A 99 25.55 -13.13 12.24
N GLU A 100 25.39 -11.81 12.39
CA GLU A 100 25.76 -11.05 13.59
C GLU A 100 24.59 -10.12 13.94
N ASP A 101 24.58 -9.58 15.16
CA ASP A 101 23.53 -8.64 15.57
C ASP A 101 23.73 -7.25 14.96
N TYR A 102 23.24 -7.11 13.73
CA TYR A 102 23.19 -5.84 12.99
C TYR A 102 21.80 -5.17 13.08
N ILE A 103 20.93 -5.61 13.99
CA ILE A 103 19.59 -5.03 14.14
C ILE A 103 19.72 -3.54 14.50
N GLY A 104 18.92 -2.70 13.84
CA GLY A 104 18.98 -1.25 13.97
C GLY A 104 20.03 -0.56 13.09
N SER A 105 20.86 -1.32 12.37
CA SER A 105 21.87 -0.74 11.48
C SER A 105 21.23 -0.18 10.20
N LYS A 106 21.75 0.96 9.74
CA LYS A 106 21.36 1.61 8.48
C LYS A 106 22.03 0.91 7.32
N ILE A 107 21.26 0.44 6.33
CA ILE A 107 21.79 -0.15 5.10
C ILE A 107 22.26 0.97 4.17
N LEU A 108 23.54 0.92 3.81
CA LEU A 108 24.16 1.86 2.87
C LEU A 108 24.15 1.31 1.44
N LYS A 109 24.50 0.02 1.30
CA LYS A 109 24.70 -0.63 0.01
C LYS A 109 24.23 -2.08 0.04
N ILE A 110 23.67 -2.56 -1.07
CA ILE A 110 23.42 -3.97 -1.33
C ILE A 110 24.10 -4.31 -2.66
N ASN A 111 25.04 -5.25 -2.63
CA ASN A 111 25.90 -5.61 -3.75
C ASN A 111 26.55 -4.36 -4.40
N SER A 112 26.21 -4.08 -5.65
CA SER A 112 26.71 -2.91 -6.39
C SER A 112 25.88 -1.64 -6.18
N PHE A 113 24.72 -1.72 -5.51
CA PHE A 113 23.74 -0.64 -5.43
C PHE A 113 23.81 0.15 -4.12
N ASN A 114 23.99 1.46 -4.22
CA ASN A 114 23.71 2.36 -3.11
C ASN A 114 22.19 2.52 -2.95
N ILE A 115 21.67 2.37 -1.74
CA ILE A 115 20.21 2.35 -1.50
C ILE A 115 19.54 3.69 -1.80
N ILE A 116 20.19 4.80 -1.49
CA ILE A 116 19.64 6.14 -1.75
C ILE A 116 19.62 6.44 -3.25
N ASP A 117 20.68 6.06 -3.97
CA ASP A 117 20.74 6.26 -5.41
C ASP A 117 19.75 5.37 -6.16
N GLU A 118 19.57 4.13 -5.69
CA GLU A 118 18.52 3.25 -6.20
C GLU A 118 17.12 3.83 -5.93
N PHE A 119 16.86 4.38 -4.74
CA PHE A 119 15.59 5.06 -4.48
C PHE A 119 15.34 6.24 -5.44
N LYS A 120 16.34 7.11 -5.65
CA LYS A 120 16.25 8.21 -6.62
C LYS A 120 16.03 7.73 -8.05
N LYS A 121 16.69 6.64 -8.44
CA LYS A 121 16.51 6.02 -9.76
C LYS A 121 15.08 5.49 -9.92
N GLN A 122 14.55 4.79 -8.92
CA GLN A 122 13.17 4.31 -8.95
C GLN A 122 12.15 5.47 -8.93
N GLN A 123 12.41 6.56 -8.22
CA GLN A 123 11.57 7.77 -8.29
C GLN A 123 11.49 8.38 -9.69
N LYS A 124 12.60 8.37 -10.44
CA LYS A 124 12.60 8.83 -11.85
C LYS A 124 11.84 7.88 -12.77
N LYS A 125 11.83 6.58 -12.46
CA LYS A 125 11.10 5.55 -13.23
C LYS A 125 9.60 5.58 -12.95
N PHE A 126 9.22 5.63 -11.68
CA PHE A 126 7.84 5.59 -11.20
C PHE A 126 7.26 7.02 -11.05
N VAL A 127 7.21 7.77 -12.16
CA VAL A 127 6.72 9.15 -12.16
C VAL A 127 5.26 9.20 -11.73
N GLY A 128 4.95 10.03 -10.73
CA GLY A 128 3.60 10.19 -10.18
C GLY A 128 3.23 9.16 -9.11
N PHE A 129 4.13 8.24 -8.76
CA PHE A 129 3.88 7.26 -7.70
C PHE A 129 4.23 7.82 -6.31
N PRO A 130 3.46 7.46 -5.28
CA PRO A 130 3.81 7.77 -3.89
C PRO A 130 5.16 7.19 -3.50
N ALA A 131 5.95 7.95 -2.73
CA ALA A 131 7.25 7.50 -2.23
C ALA A 131 7.17 6.18 -1.46
N SER A 132 6.07 5.96 -0.72
CA SER A 132 5.80 4.72 0.01
C SER A 132 5.68 3.50 -0.89
N MET A 133 5.06 3.61 -2.07
CA MET A 133 4.97 2.53 -3.05
C MET A 133 6.35 2.19 -3.62
N ILE A 134 7.16 3.20 -3.91
CA ILE A 134 8.53 3.02 -4.40
C ILE A 134 9.39 2.33 -3.34
N ARG A 135 9.30 2.77 -2.08
CA ARG A 135 9.97 2.13 -0.93
C ARG A 135 9.59 0.65 -0.79
N LYS A 136 8.30 0.33 -0.89
CA LYS A 136 7.79 -1.05 -0.86
C LYS A 136 8.33 -1.88 -2.03
N ALA A 137 8.36 -1.31 -3.23
CA ALA A 137 8.92 -1.98 -4.42
C ALA A 137 10.41 -2.29 -4.26
N ILE A 138 11.20 -1.41 -3.62
CA ILE A 138 12.62 -1.66 -3.35
C ILE A 138 12.78 -2.80 -2.33
N ILE A 139 12.00 -2.82 -1.25
CA ILE A 139 12.03 -3.93 -0.28
C ILE A 139 11.70 -5.24 -0.98
N GLN A 140 10.65 -5.27 -1.79
CA GLN A 140 10.28 -6.44 -2.58
C GLN A 140 11.41 -6.88 -3.52
N ASN A 141 12.05 -5.95 -4.24
CA ASN A 141 13.19 -6.24 -5.11
C ASN A 141 14.39 -6.83 -4.35
N ILE A 142 14.64 -6.39 -3.11
CA ILE A 142 15.67 -6.97 -2.23
C ILE A 142 15.30 -8.42 -1.90
N MET A 143 14.09 -8.65 -1.39
CA MET A 143 13.63 -9.99 -0.98
C MET A 143 13.59 -10.98 -2.14
N GLU A 144 13.18 -10.54 -3.32
CA GLU A 144 13.06 -11.35 -4.54
C GLU A 144 14.39 -11.57 -5.27
N GLY A 145 15.48 -10.97 -4.79
CA GLY A 145 16.81 -11.13 -5.38
C GLY A 145 17.04 -10.39 -6.68
N LYS A 146 16.29 -9.30 -6.94
CA LYS A 146 16.52 -8.44 -8.12
C LYS A 146 17.91 -7.78 -8.09
N TYR A 147 18.50 -7.65 -6.91
CA TYR A 147 19.83 -7.06 -6.70
C TYR A 147 20.95 -8.11 -6.55
N GLY A 148 20.62 -9.40 -6.60
CA GLY A 148 21.54 -10.53 -6.47
C GLY A 148 20.74 -11.82 -6.31
N ALA A 149 21.01 -12.84 -7.13
CA ALA A 149 20.18 -14.05 -7.18
C ALA A 149 20.54 -15.08 -6.10
N GLU A 150 21.83 -15.23 -5.80
CA GLU A 150 22.36 -16.24 -4.87
C GLU A 150 22.69 -15.63 -3.50
N GLU A 151 23.30 -14.44 -3.50
CA GLU A 151 23.72 -13.75 -2.30
C GLU A 151 23.51 -12.23 -2.37
N LEU A 152 23.33 -11.63 -1.19
CA LEU A 152 23.37 -10.19 -0.97
C LEU A 152 24.53 -9.87 -0.04
N THR A 153 25.54 -9.16 -0.56
CA THR A 153 26.55 -8.47 0.24
C THR A 153 25.99 -7.13 0.70
N ILE A 154 25.80 -6.97 2.01
CA ILE A 154 25.15 -5.80 2.60
C ILE A 154 26.17 -5.00 3.40
N LEU A 155 26.37 -3.73 3.00
CA LEU A 155 27.15 -2.77 3.76
C LEU A 155 26.20 -1.96 4.64
N VAL A 156 26.47 -1.95 5.95
CA VAL A 156 25.69 -1.21 6.95
C VAL A 156 26.54 -0.23 7.72
N GLU A 157 25.90 0.81 8.24
CA GLU A 157 26.37 1.65 9.33
C GLU A 157 25.63 1.23 10.61
N THR A 158 26.37 0.71 11.58
CA THR A 158 25.84 0.25 12.88
C THR A 158 25.43 1.43 13.76
N ILE A 159 24.75 1.13 14.87
CA ILE A 159 24.31 2.15 15.85
C ILE A 159 25.50 2.93 16.41
N ASP A 160 26.65 2.28 16.61
CA ASP A 160 27.92 2.90 17.03
C ASP A 160 28.74 3.51 15.88
N LYS A 161 28.10 3.75 14.73
CA LYS A 161 28.66 4.44 13.55
C LYS A 161 29.83 3.71 12.87
N LYS A 162 30.00 2.41 13.12
CA LYS A 162 30.96 1.59 12.40
C LYS A 162 30.37 1.08 11.09
N ARG A 163 31.23 0.94 10.08
CA ARG A 163 30.84 0.32 8.81
C ARG A 163 31.19 -1.16 8.83
N LYS A 164 30.20 -1.99 8.51
CA LYS A 164 30.32 -3.45 8.53
C LYS A 164 29.68 -4.04 7.28
N THR A 165 30.24 -5.14 6.81
CA THR A 165 29.73 -5.86 5.65
C THR A 165 29.45 -7.29 6.05
N PHE A 166 28.29 -7.81 5.65
CA PHE A 166 27.94 -9.21 5.83
C PHE A 166 27.19 -9.73 4.60
N VAL A 167 27.08 -11.05 4.51
CA VAL A 167 26.42 -11.73 3.39
C VAL A 167 25.17 -12.44 3.88
N ILE A 168 24.09 -12.33 3.11
CA ILE A 168 22.89 -13.16 3.26
C ILE A 168 22.77 -14.01 2.00
N ASN A 169 22.59 -15.32 2.17
CA ASN A 169 22.33 -16.23 1.06
C ASN A 169 20.82 -16.37 0.82
N ALA A 170 20.44 -16.51 -0.45
CA ALA A 170 19.08 -16.82 -0.82
C ALA A 170 18.70 -18.19 -0.27
N GLN A 171 17.51 -18.30 0.32
CA GLN A 171 17.00 -19.56 0.84
C GLN A 171 15.77 -19.99 0.08
N SER A 172 15.52 -21.30 0.02
CA SER A 172 14.29 -21.81 -0.56
C SER A 172 13.09 -21.25 0.19
N ILE A 173 12.08 -20.78 -0.53
CA ILE A 173 10.81 -20.35 0.08
C ILE A 173 10.17 -21.47 0.89
N LYS A 174 10.32 -22.74 0.48
CA LYS A 174 9.83 -23.90 1.23
C LYS A 174 10.55 -24.08 2.58
N HIS A 175 11.81 -23.65 2.67
CA HIS A 175 12.60 -23.72 3.90
C HIS A 175 12.21 -22.58 4.85
N LEU A 176 12.06 -21.36 4.31
CA LEU A 176 11.71 -20.17 5.10
C LEU A 176 10.25 -20.19 5.58
N PHE A 177 9.37 -20.66 4.72
CA PHE A 177 7.95 -20.82 4.97
C PHE A 177 7.66 -22.29 4.72
N ASP A 178 7.29 -23.07 5.73
CA ASP A 178 6.77 -24.42 5.50
C ASP A 178 5.44 -24.28 4.71
N TYR A 179 5.57 -24.20 3.38
CA TYR A 179 4.70 -23.43 2.50
C TYR A 179 3.33 -24.08 2.31
N LYS A 180 3.27 -25.41 2.38
CA LYS A 180 2.02 -26.16 2.20
C LYS A 180 1.20 -26.27 3.48
N SER A 181 1.85 -26.45 4.63
CA SER A 181 1.15 -26.52 5.93
C SER A 181 0.72 -25.12 6.40
N ASN A 182 1.53 -24.09 6.14
CA ASN A 182 1.26 -22.75 6.66
C ASN A 182 0.30 -21.90 5.85
N ILE A 183 0.15 -22.04 4.52
CA ILE A 183 -0.72 -21.08 3.79
C ILE A 183 -2.17 -21.14 4.26
N ASN A 184 -2.71 -22.34 4.50
CA ASN A 184 -4.07 -22.47 5.00
C ASN A 184 -4.17 -22.03 6.47
N ILE A 185 -3.17 -22.33 7.29
CA ILE A 185 -3.13 -21.90 8.70
C ILE A 185 -3.02 -20.37 8.78
N ILE A 186 -2.09 -19.75 8.05
CA ILE A 186 -1.89 -18.30 7.96
C ILE A 186 -3.14 -17.60 7.44
N LYS A 187 -3.77 -18.12 6.37
CA LYS A 187 -5.03 -17.57 5.86
C LYS A 187 -6.15 -17.66 6.89
N ASN A 188 -6.24 -18.76 7.63
CA ASN A 188 -7.27 -18.97 8.65
C ASN A 188 -6.97 -18.22 9.96
N SER A 189 -5.71 -17.89 10.25
CA SER A 189 -5.28 -17.17 11.45
C SER A 189 -5.16 -15.67 11.25
N PHE A 190 -5.10 -15.18 10.00
CA PHE A 190 -4.98 -13.77 9.72
C PHE A 190 -6.25 -13.03 10.13
N LYS A 191 -6.11 -12.12 11.09
CA LYS A 191 -7.20 -11.26 11.54
C LYS A 191 -7.07 -9.91 10.83
N PRO A 192 -7.97 -9.56 9.89
CA PRO A 192 -7.89 -8.29 9.18
C PRO A 192 -8.15 -7.09 10.10
N ILE A 193 -8.80 -7.34 11.25
CA ILE A 193 -9.07 -6.36 12.30
C ILE A 193 -8.65 -6.97 13.64
N VAL A 194 -7.91 -6.21 14.44
CA VAL A 194 -7.45 -6.60 15.79
C VAL A 194 -7.92 -5.56 16.80
N PHE A 195 -8.46 -6.02 17.92
CA PHE A 195 -8.91 -5.18 19.02
C PHE A 195 -8.01 -5.41 20.24
N GLU A 196 -7.45 -4.33 20.79
CA GLU A 196 -6.53 -4.35 21.93
C GLU A 196 -6.97 -3.31 22.96
N THR A 197 -7.35 -3.78 24.16
CA THR A 197 -7.66 -2.89 25.28
C THR A 197 -6.36 -2.33 25.85
N ILE A 198 -6.16 -1.01 25.76
CA ILE A 198 -5.00 -0.33 26.36
C ILE A 198 -5.22 -0.16 27.87
N ASN A 199 -6.41 0.31 28.24
CA ASN A 199 -6.88 0.40 29.63
C ASN A 199 -8.41 0.50 29.65
N LYS A 200 -9.01 0.80 30.81
CA LYS A 200 -10.46 0.88 30.99
C LYS A 200 -11.18 1.90 30.09
N ASP A 201 -10.50 2.95 29.63
CA ASP A 201 -11.09 4.07 28.88
C ASP A 201 -10.64 4.09 27.41
N THR A 202 -9.54 3.40 27.05
CA THR A 202 -8.90 3.47 25.74
C THR A 202 -8.81 2.11 25.04
N LEU A 203 -9.32 2.05 23.81
CA LEU A 203 -9.27 0.87 22.94
C LEU A 203 -8.47 1.18 21.67
N LEU A 204 -7.60 0.26 21.29
CA LEU A 204 -6.90 0.25 20.02
C LEU A 204 -7.58 -0.74 19.06
N ILE A 205 -7.89 -0.28 17.85
CA ILE A 205 -8.47 -1.05 16.75
C ILE A 205 -7.52 -0.96 15.56
N LYS A 206 -6.81 -2.06 15.27
CA LYS A 206 -5.92 -2.15 14.11
C LYS A 206 -6.73 -2.68 12.93
N ILE A 207 -6.83 -1.91 11.85
CA ILE A 207 -7.46 -2.34 10.59
C ILE A 207 -6.36 -2.50 9.56
N LEU A 208 -5.89 -3.74 9.37
CA LEU A 208 -4.68 -4.04 8.61
C LEU A 208 -4.88 -3.92 7.08
N THR A 209 -6.10 -4.15 6.60
CA THR A 209 -6.43 -4.15 5.17
C THR A 209 -7.93 -4.03 4.97
N PHE A 210 -8.38 -3.46 3.83
CA PHE A 210 -9.77 -3.56 3.38
C PHE A 210 -9.97 -4.62 2.27
N LYS A 211 -8.98 -5.48 2.03
CA LYS A 211 -9.00 -6.50 0.95
C LYS A 211 -9.69 -7.81 1.35
N PHE A 212 -10.26 -7.90 2.54
CA PHE A 212 -10.90 -9.12 3.04
C PHE A 212 -12.42 -8.93 3.05
N LEU A 213 -13.15 -9.73 2.26
CA LEU A 213 -14.61 -9.68 2.25
C LEU A 213 -15.18 -10.18 3.58
N GLY A 214 -16.23 -9.54 4.09
CA GLY A 214 -16.87 -9.91 5.36
C GLY A 214 -16.15 -9.38 6.60
N MET A 215 -15.09 -8.57 6.45
CA MET A 215 -14.43 -7.94 7.60
C MET A 215 -15.33 -6.94 8.32
N SER A 216 -16.30 -6.32 7.63
CA SER A 216 -17.33 -5.50 8.24
C SER A 216 -18.20 -6.30 9.21
N GLU A 217 -18.50 -7.57 8.92
CA GLU A 217 -19.26 -8.46 9.81
C GLU A 217 -18.44 -8.83 11.05
N LEU A 218 -17.12 -9.06 10.88
CA LEU A 218 -16.19 -9.24 12.00
C LEU A 218 -16.12 -7.99 12.90
N PHE A 219 -16.14 -6.81 12.28
CA PHE A 219 -16.23 -5.55 13.02
C PHE A 219 -17.55 -5.45 13.79
N VAL A 220 -18.67 -5.73 13.12
CA VAL A 220 -20.02 -5.67 13.70
C VAL A 220 -20.21 -6.63 14.87
N SER A 221 -19.78 -7.88 14.72
CA SER A 221 -19.85 -8.87 15.79
C SER A 221 -19.03 -8.47 17.03
N SER A 222 -17.96 -7.70 16.82
CA SER A 222 -17.12 -7.17 17.91
C SER A 222 -17.68 -5.90 18.55
N LEU A 223 -18.62 -5.20 17.92
CA LEU A 223 -19.17 -3.91 18.39
C LEU A 223 -19.67 -3.89 19.83
N ARG A 224 -20.27 -5.00 20.30
CA ARG A 224 -20.77 -5.10 21.68
C ARG A 224 -19.65 -5.06 22.71
N LEU A 225 -18.46 -5.59 22.36
CA LEU A 225 -17.26 -5.57 23.20
C LEU A 225 -16.66 -4.16 23.33
N LEU A 226 -17.02 -3.25 22.42
CA LEU A 226 -16.47 -1.90 22.34
C LEU A 226 -17.25 -0.91 23.23
N LYS A 227 -18.25 -1.38 23.99
CA LYS A 227 -19.02 -0.56 24.94
C LYS A 227 -18.13 -0.23 26.14
N GLY A 228 -18.04 1.06 26.48
CA GLY A 228 -17.36 1.55 27.69
C GLY A 228 -16.08 2.35 27.43
N PHE A 229 -15.47 2.22 26.25
CA PHE A 229 -14.28 2.99 25.89
C PHE A 229 -14.65 4.42 25.45
N LYS A 230 -13.99 5.41 26.03
CA LYS A 230 -14.16 6.84 25.70
C LYS A 230 -13.23 7.28 24.57
N ASN A 231 -12.08 6.61 24.45
CA ASN A 231 -11.05 6.92 23.47
C ASN A 231 -10.87 5.70 22.55
N ILE A 232 -10.92 5.93 21.24
CA ILE A 232 -10.74 4.90 20.23
C ILE A 232 -9.56 5.30 19.35
N ILE A 233 -8.51 4.48 19.35
CA ILE A 233 -7.36 4.62 18.47
C ILE A 233 -7.56 3.65 17.31
N PHE A 234 -7.63 4.17 16.10
CA PHE A 234 -7.64 3.39 14.87
C PHE A 234 -6.24 3.37 14.28
N ASP A 235 -5.62 2.20 14.20
CA ASP A 235 -4.36 2.02 13.51
C ASP A 235 -4.62 1.50 12.09
N ILE A 236 -4.33 2.35 11.11
CA ILE A 236 -4.48 2.08 9.68
C ILE A 236 -3.14 2.24 8.95
N ARG A 237 -2.02 2.23 9.68
CA ARG A 237 -0.67 2.21 9.09
C ARG A 237 -0.53 1.00 8.18
N ASP A 238 0.08 1.21 7.01
CA ASP A 238 0.28 0.20 5.97
C ASP A 238 -0.99 -0.45 5.37
N ASN A 239 -2.17 0.06 5.72
CA ASN A 239 -3.42 -0.35 5.08
C ASN A 239 -3.56 0.27 3.68
N SER A 240 -3.18 -0.52 2.67
CA SER A 240 -3.25 -0.13 1.25
C SER A 240 -4.68 0.00 0.67
N GLY A 241 -5.72 -0.05 1.50
CA GLY A 241 -7.11 -0.03 1.08
C GLY A 241 -7.63 -1.41 0.70
N GLY A 242 -8.54 -1.46 -0.27
CA GLY A 242 -9.28 -2.66 -0.69
C GLY A 242 -10.71 -2.32 -1.08
N TYR A 243 -11.66 -3.17 -0.70
CA TYR A 243 -13.06 -3.00 -1.06
C TYR A 243 -13.66 -1.74 -0.42
N ILE A 244 -14.25 -0.88 -1.27
CA ILE A 244 -14.95 0.32 -0.82
C ILE A 244 -16.17 -0.06 0.03
N SER A 245 -16.86 -1.16 -0.28
CA SER A 245 -18.00 -1.65 0.49
C SER A 245 -17.64 -1.93 1.94
N GLU A 246 -16.55 -2.64 2.19
CA GLU A 246 -16.06 -2.97 3.53
C GLU A 246 -15.69 -1.69 4.31
N ALA A 247 -14.93 -0.78 3.69
CA ALA A 247 -14.56 0.49 4.32
C ALA A 247 -15.78 1.36 4.65
N LYS A 248 -16.74 1.46 3.73
CA LYS A 248 -18.00 2.19 3.94
C LYS A 248 -18.83 1.61 5.08
N GLN A 249 -18.95 0.27 5.11
CA GLN A 249 -19.80 -0.40 6.10
C GLN A 249 -19.19 -0.33 7.50
N ILE A 250 -17.87 -0.43 7.65
CA ILE A 250 -17.23 -0.20 8.95
C ILE A 250 -17.44 1.25 9.39
N LEU A 251 -17.22 2.20 8.47
CA LEU A 251 -17.39 3.62 8.74
C LEU A 251 -18.83 3.98 9.15
N SER A 252 -19.85 3.35 8.56
CA SER A 252 -21.26 3.64 8.86
C SER A 252 -21.65 3.34 10.31
N PHE A 253 -20.93 2.45 11.01
CA PHE A 253 -21.15 2.19 12.43
C PHE A 253 -20.44 3.20 13.35
N ILE A 254 -19.47 3.95 12.83
CA ILE A 254 -18.64 4.86 13.62
C ILE A 254 -19.21 6.28 13.57
N ILE A 255 -19.62 6.75 12.39
CA ILE A 255 -20.07 8.13 12.17
C ILE A 255 -21.44 8.40 12.79
N SER A 256 -21.60 9.59 13.38
CA SER A 256 -22.85 10.02 14.01
C SER A 256 -23.94 10.49 13.04
N LYS A 257 -23.59 10.82 11.80
CA LYS A 257 -24.51 11.33 10.78
C LYS A 257 -24.11 10.87 9.38
N ASP A 258 -25.05 10.95 8.46
CA ASP A 258 -24.80 10.71 7.05
C ASP A 258 -23.76 11.69 6.51
N ILE A 259 -22.86 11.18 5.66
CA ILE A 259 -21.85 11.99 5.00
C ILE A 259 -21.83 11.73 3.51
N GLN A 260 -21.48 12.77 2.77
CA GLN A 260 -21.13 12.69 1.36
C GLN A 260 -19.67 13.06 1.21
N MET A 261 -18.91 12.22 0.49
CA MET A 261 -17.52 12.51 0.17
C MET A 261 -17.43 13.84 -0.61
N ASP A 262 -16.45 14.66 -0.27
CA ASP A 262 -16.29 16.02 -0.79
C ASP A 262 -15.60 16.09 -2.17
N TYR A 263 -15.43 14.94 -2.83
CA TYR A 263 -14.86 14.78 -4.16
C TYR A 263 -15.88 14.24 -5.17
N LYS A 264 -15.63 14.52 -6.45
CA LYS A 264 -16.37 13.98 -7.58
C LYS A 264 -15.67 12.74 -8.11
N ILE A 265 -16.43 11.75 -8.55
CA ILE A 265 -15.92 10.56 -9.23
C ILE A 265 -16.29 10.66 -10.69
N ILE A 266 -15.29 10.62 -11.58
CA ILE A 266 -15.48 10.54 -13.02
C ILE A 266 -15.22 9.12 -13.51
N GLN A 267 -16.01 8.66 -14.47
CA GLN A 267 -15.86 7.37 -15.15
C GLN A 267 -16.41 7.47 -16.58
N HIS A 268 -16.07 6.53 -17.47
CA HIS A 268 -16.71 6.43 -18.79
C HIS A 268 -18.22 6.20 -18.64
N ALA A 269 -19.03 6.89 -19.44
CA ALA A 269 -20.46 6.62 -19.55
C ALA A 269 -20.71 5.36 -20.39
N GLU A 270 -21.81 4.65 -20.11
CA GLU A 270 -22.20 3.45 -20.87
C GLU A 270 -22.69 3.80 -22.29
N GLU A 271 -23.19 5.02 -22.48
CA GLU A 271 -23.65 5.56 -23.76
C GLU A 271 -22.87 6.85 -24.09
N GLU A 272 -22.18 6.83 -25.24
CA GLU A 272 -21.32 7.89 -25.81
C GLU A 272 -19.99 8.24 -25.09
N LYS A 273 -19.09 8.91 -25.84
CA LYS A 273 -17.76 9.45 -25.43
C LYS A 273 -17.83 10.53 -24.33
N LYS A 274 -18.74 10.42 -23.37
CA LYS A 274 -18.96 11.36 -22.26
C LYS A 274 -18.56 10.73 -20.93
N PHE A 275 -18.28 11.57 -19.93
CA PHE A 275 -17.98 11.11 -18.57
C PHE A 275 -19.24 11.15 -17.70
N LYS A 276 -19.44 10.11 -16.89
CA LYS A 276 -20.43 10.12 -15.79
C LYS A 276 -19.77 10.66 -14.53
N VAL A 277 -20.44 11.60 -13.86
CA VAL A 277 -20.03 12.15 -12.57
C VAL A 277 -20.89 11.57 -11.46
N SER A 278 -20.26 11.11 -10.38
CA SER A 278 -20.95 10.61 -9.18
C SER A 278 -20.22 11.02 -7.90
N SER A 279 -20.78 10.69 -6.74
CA SER A 279 -20.12 10.82 -5.44
C SER A 279 -20.41 9.58 -4.58
N ILE A 280 -19.61 9.38 -3.53
CA ILE A 280 -19.85 8.31 -2.55
C ILE A 280 -20.55 8.92 -1.34
N GLN A 281 -21.66 8.30 -0.94
CA GLN A 281 -22.38 8.58 0.29
C GLN A 281 -22.22 7.43 1.28
N VAL A 282 -22.10 7.76 2.56
CA VAL A 282 -22.08 6.80 3.67
C VAL A 282 -23.19 7.21 4.63
N THR A 283 -24.19 6.34 4.75
CA THR A 283 -25.31 6.50 5.67
C THR A 283 -24.91 5.98 7.04
N SER A 284 -25.12 6.77 8.10
CA SER A 284 -24.89 6.31 9.47
C SER A 284 -25.90 5.24 9.84
N ASN A 285 -25.44 4.21 10.55
CA ASN A 285 -26.35 3.20 11.11
C ASN A 285 -27.16 3.73 12.30
N GLN A 286 -26.94 4.98 12.77
CA GLN A 286 -27.60 5.61 13.93
C GLN A 286 -27.46 4.84 15.26
N ILE A 287 -26.78 3.68 15.25
CA ILE A 287 -26.40 2.91 16.42
C ILE A 287 -25.23 3.65 17.07
N SER A 288 -25.56 4.52 18.02
CA SER A 288 -24.65 5.46 18.69
C SER A 288 -23.68 4.79 19.67
N LEU A 289 -23.02 3.70 19.26
CA LEU A 289 -21.97 3.08 20.07
C LEU A 289 -20.78 4.03 20.22
N PHE A 290 -20.47 4.79 19.17
CA PHE A 290 -19.27 5.60 19.07
C PHE A 290 -19.50 7.11 19.22
N SER A 291 -20.75 7.56 19.42
CA SER A 291 -21.04 8.99 19.58
C SER A 291 -20.38 9.57 20.82
N LYS A 292 -19.93 10.82 20.71
CA LYS A 292 -19.28 11.59 21.79
C LYS A 292 -17.99 10.94 22.32
N ARG A 293 -17.34 10.10 21.52
CA ARG A 293 -16.01 9.54 21.81
C ARG A 293 -14.92 10.37 21.14
N LYS A 294 -13.70 10.25 21.66
CA LYS A 294 -12.50 10.79 21.02
C LYS A 294 -11.89 9.73 20.12
N PHE A 295 -11.55 10.12 18.90
CA PHE A 295 -10.92 9.27 17.91
C PHE A 295 -9.50 9.72 17.66
N PHE A 296 -8.62 8.75 17.54
CA PHE A 296 -7.24 8.96 17.11
C PHE A 296 -6.97 8.05 15.92
N ILE A 297 -6.26 8.54 14.91
CA ILE A 297 -5.84 7.74 13.76
C ILE A 297 -4.33 7.68 13.76
N LEU A 298 -3.77 6.47 13.70
CA LEU A 298 -2.36 6.25 13.36
C LEU A 298 -2.30 5.92 11.87
N CYS A 299 -1.58 6.72 11.08
CA CYS A 299 -1.43 6.53 9.65
C CYS A 299 0.01 6.74 9.17
N ASN A 300 0.32 6.24 7.98
CA ASN A 300 1.60 6.50 7.33
C ASN A 300 1.44 6.54 5.81
N GLY A 301 2.54 6.72 5.08
CA GLY A 301 2.52 6.70 3.61
C GLY A 301 2.01 5.38 3.01
N GLY A 302 1.93 4.30 3.79
CA GLY A 302 1.33 3.03 3.39
C GLY A 302 -0.21 2.99 3.47
N THR A 303 -0.84 3.95 4.16
CA THR A 303 -2.29 4.15 4.19
C THR A 303 -2.75 4.71 2.86
N ALA A 304 -3.60 3.99 2.11
CA ALA A 304 -3.93 4.34 0.72
C ALA A 304 -5.37 3.95 0.33
N SER A 305 -5.82 4.44 -0.84
CA SER A 305 -7.05 4.00 -1.50
C SER A 305 -8.27 4.06 -0.57
N SER A 306 -9.02 2.97 -0.35
CA SER A 306 -10.21 3.00 0.52
C SER A 306 -9.91 3.29 2.00
N ALA A 307 -8.72 2.96 2.51
CA ALA A 307 -8.35 3.35 3.88
C ALA A 307 -8.22 4.87 4.02
N GLU A 308 -7.74 5.52 2.96
CA GLU A 308 -7.50 6.95 2.89
C GLU A 308 -8.77 7.72 2.50
N PHE A 309 -9.30 7.47 1.30
CA PHE A 309 -10.37 8.27 0.70
C PHE A 309 -11.78 7.81 1.04
N ILE A 310 -11.94 6.69 1.75
CA ILE A 310 -13.25 6.27 2.29
C ILE A 310 -13.23 6.36 3.81
N PHE A 311 -12.40 5.57 4.47
CA PHE A 311 -12.42 5.46 5.93
C PHE A 311 -11.92 6.73 6.62
N LEU A 312 -10.64 7.10 6.43
CA LEU A 312 -10.06 8.29 7.07
C LEU A 312 -10.75 9.59 6.64
N LYS A 313 -10.94 9.77 5.32
CA LYS A 313 -11.64 10.95 4.78
C LYS A 313 -13.08 11.04 5.28
N GLY A 314 -13.76 9.91 5.44
CA GLY A 314 -15.11 9.86 5.96
C GLY A 314 -15.20 10.29 7.43
N LEU A 315 -14.27 9.81 8.27
CA LEU A 315 -14.19 10.25 9.67
C LEU A 315 -13.95 11.77 9.76
N LEU A 316 -13.04 12.32 8.96
CA LEU A 316 -12.83 13.77 8.87
C LEU A 316 -14.11 14.54 8.52
N LEU A 317 -14.87 14.07 7.52
CA LEU A 317 -16.09 14.73 7.07
C LEU A 317 -17.26 14.60 8.06
N SER A 318 -17.24 13.57 8.91
CA SER A 318 -18.27 13.39 9.94
C SER A 318 -18.19 14.43 11.07
N ASN A 319 -17.09 15.17 11.19
CA ASN A 319 -16.82 16.14 12.28
C ASN A 319 -16.84 15.49 13.67
N GLU A 320 -16.36 14.26 13.76
CA GLU A 320 -16.09 13.65 15.06
C GLU A 320 -14.84 14.29 15.70
N ASP A 321 -14.70 14.18 17.03
CA ASP A 321 -13.49 14.63 17.75
C ASP A 321 -12.32 13.70 17.37
N LEU A 322 -11.65 14.03 16.26
CA LEU A 322 -10.64 13.20 15.59
C LEU A 322 -9.29 13.91 15.60
N THR A 323 -8.24 13.17 15.94
CA THR A 323 -6.84 13.58 15.74
C THR A 323 -6.07 12.55 14.91
N ILE A 324 -5.35 13.01 13.89
CA ILE A 324 -4.53 12.18 13.00
C ILE A 324 -3.05 12.32 13.38
N ILE A 325 -2.37 11.19 13.56
CA ILE A 325 -0.99 11.10 14.04
C ILE A 325 -0.20 10.20 13.09
N GLY A 326 0.98 10.65 12.68
CA GLY A 326 1.92 9.82 11.92
C GLY A 326 2.52 10.55 10.72
N GLU A 327 2.48 9.92 9.55
CA GLU A 327 2.96 10.53 8.30
C GLU A 327 1.79 10.77 7.33
N GLN A 328 2.01 11.66 6.34
CA GLN A 328 1.08 11.85 5.23
C GLN A 328 0.74 10.51 4.56
N THR A 329 -0.54 10.29 4.26
CA THR A 329 -1.02 9.10 3.55
C THR A 329 -0.61 9.10 2.08
N ALA A 330 -0.89 8.01 1.34
CA ALA A 330 -0.31 7.79 0.02
C ALA A 330 -0.76 8.76 -1.08
N GLY A 331 -1.98 9.30 -1.01
CA GLY A 331 -2.58 10.09 -2.08
C GLY A 331 -3.09 9.26 -3.26
N LEU A 332 -3.36 7.96 -3.04
CA LEU A 332 -3.78 7.05 -4.10
C LEU A 332 -5.31 7.08 -4.29
N SER A 333 -5.78 8.07 -5.04
CA SER A 333 -7.22 8.27 -5.31
C SER A 333 -7.69 7.52 -6.56
N GLY A 334 -9.00 7.24 -6.64
CA GLY A 334 -9.62 6.56 -7.78
C GLY A 334 -10.04 5.12 -7.51
N GLN A 335 -10.62 4.48 -8.53
CA GLN A 335 -11.02 3.07 -8.51
C GLN A 335 -10.42 2.35 -9.70
N ALA A 336 -9.74 1.25 -9.42
CA ALA A 336 -9.20 0.37 -10.43
C ALA A 336 -9.99 -0.93 -10.50
N LYS A 337 -10.03 -1.51 -11.69
CA LYS A 337 -10.52 -2.87 -11.91
C LYS A 337 -9.33 -3.76 -12.25
N ILE A 338 -9.42 -5.03 -11.85
CA ILE A 338 -8.45 -6.06 -12.22
C ILE A 338 -8.99 -6.78 -13.44
N PHE A 339 -8.15 -6.90 -14.46
CA PHE A 339 -8.41 -7.65 -15.69
C PHE A 339 -7.41 -8.80 -15.76
N THR A 340 -7.93 -10.01 -15.86
CA THR A 340 -7.11 -11.20 -16.10
C THR A 340 -6.79 -11.29 -17.58
N ILE A 341 -5.51 -11.38 -17.93
CA ILE A 341 -5.06 -11.54 -19.33
C ILE A 341 -4.90 -13.02 -19.64
N ASP A 342 -4.22 -13.76 -18.77
CA ASP A 342 -4.11 -15.22 -18.81
C ASP A 342 -4.02 -15.80 -17.37
N GLU A 343 -3.72 -17.09 -17.22
CA GLU A 343 -3.62 -17.76 -15.91
C GLU A 343 -2.58 -17.16 -14.95
N LYS A 344 -1.60 -16.41 -15.49
CA LYS A 344 -0.46 -15.88 -14.74
C LYS A 344 -0.46 -14.36 -14.68
N ASP A 345 -1.01 -13.69 -15.68
CA ASP A 345 -0.81 -12.28 -15.89
C ASP A 345 -2.12 -11.49 -15.72
N ILE A 346 -2.08 -10.47 -14.86
CA ILE A 346 -3.20 -9.55 -14.63
C ILE A 346 -2.76 -8.10 -14.84
N ILE A 347 -3.69 -7.25 -15.26
CA ILE A 347 -3.50 -5.80 -15.22
C ILE A 347 -4.58 -5.17 -14.35
N GLN A 348 -4.14 -4.34 -13.41
CA GLN A 348 -5.00 -3.42 -12.70
C GLN A 348 -5.07 -2.11 -13.49
N VAL A 349 -6.27 -1.60 -13.76
CA VAL A 349 -6.50 -0.40 -14.58
C VAL A 349 -7.44 0.57 -13.88
N THR A 350 -7.03 1.84 -13.77
CA THR A 350 -7.85 2.93 -13.24
C THR A 350 -9.04 3.21 -14.17
N THR A 351 -10.24 2.85 -13.71
CA THR A 351 -11.50 3.05 -14.44
C THR A 351 -12.28 4.26 -13.94
N LYS A 352 -11.99 4.72 -12.72
CA LYS A 352 -12.58 5.93 -12.15
C LYS A 352 -11.52 6.79 -11.48
N LYS A 353 -11.59 8.11 -11.69
CA LYS A 353 -10.71 9.09 -11.04
C LYS A 353 -11.48 9.96 -10.08
N PHE A 354 -10.85 10.34 -8.97
CA PHE A 354 -11.45 11.23 -7.99
C PHE A 354 -10.92 12.64 -8.22
N LEU A 355 -11.83 13.59 -8.36
CA LEU A 355 -11.54 14.99 -8.60
C LEU A 355 -11.98 15.82 -7.39
N SER A 356 -11.17 16.81 -7.02
CA SER A 356 -11.55 17.83 -6.04
C SER A 356 -12.78 18.61 -6.53
N ARG A 357 -13.37 19.43 -5.64
CA ARG A 357 -14.49 20.31 -6.01
C ARG A 357 -14.14 21.24 -7.18
N GLN A 358 -12.87 21.62 -7.30
CA GLN A 358 -12.32 22.45 -8.38
C GLN A 358 -11.99 21.65 -9.66
N GLY A 359 -12.29 20.35 -9.71
CA GLY A 359 -12.10 19.51 -10.90
C GLY A 359 -10.66 19.02 -11.12
N LYS A 360 -9.77 19.18 -10.14
CA LYS A 360 -8.39 18.67 -10.20
C LYS A 360 -8.32 17.23 -9.69
N GLU A 361 -7.56 16.37 -10.36
CA GLU A 361 -7.32 15.01 -9.88
C GLU A 361 -6.63 15.03 -8.51
N ILE A 362 -7.16 14.25 -7.57
CA ILE A 362 -6.63 14.19 -6.21
C ILE A 362 -5.42 13.26 -6.21
N LYS A 363 -4.25 13.81 -5.90
CA LYS A 363 -2.97 13.08 -5.85
C LYS A 363 -2.21 13.25 -4.55
N GLU A 364 -2.66 14.19 -3.72
CA GLU A 364 -2.06 14.47 -2.42
C GLU A 364 -2.71 13.60 -1.37
N GLY A 365 -1.89 13.04 -0.48
CA GLY A 365 -2.40 12.33 0.68
C GLY A 365 -2.89 13.27 1.76
N ILE A 366 -3.71 12.73 2.66
CA ILE A 366 -4.22 13.39 3.86
C ILE A 366 -3.05 13.66 4.81
N GLN A 367 -2.92 14.92 5.23
CA GLN A 367 -1.91 15.34 6.20
C GLN A 367 -2.34 14.97 7.63
N PRO A 368 -1.41 14.52 8.49
CA PRO A 368 -1.70 14.33 9.91
C PRO A 368 -1.75 15.68 10.64
N ASP A 369 -2.47 15.72 11.76
CA ASP A 369 -2.43 16.87 12.69
C ASP A 369 -1.10 16.92 13.44
N TYR A 370 -0.54 15.74 13.75
CA TYR A 370 0.78 15.58 14.36
C TYR A 370 1.66 14.70 13.50
N THR A 371 2.72 15.27 12.93
CA THR A 371 3.73 14.49 12.21
C THR A 371 4.62 13.75 13.19
N VAL A 372 4.56 12.42 13.18
CA VAL A 372 5.35 11.54 14.06
C VAL A 372 5.94 10.41 13.21
N ILE A 373 7.26 10.27 13.24
CA ILE A 373 8.01 9.29 12.45
C ILE A 373 8.49 8.18 13.40
N PRO A 374 8.41 6.89 13.02
CA PRO A 374 8.93 5.80 13.84
C PRO A 374 10.41 5.98 14.18
N LEU A 375 10.78 5.76 15.45
CA LEU A 375 12.17 5.75 15.88
C LEU A 375 12.75 4.35 15.76
N ILE A 376 13.94 4.24 15.17
CA ILE A 376 14.63 2.94 15.06
C ILE A 376 14.85 2.30 16.43
N CYS A 377 15.17 3.10 17.46
CA CYS A 377 15.37 2.62 18.82
C CYS A 377 14.08 2.06 19.43
N ASP A 378 12.91 2.61 19.12
CA ASP A 378 11.64 2.05 19.57
C ASP A 378 11.36 0.72 18.88
N ILE A 379 11.53 0.66 17.55
CA ILE A 379 11.27 -0.55 16.76
C ILE A 379 12.12 -1.72 17.25
N ILE A 380 13.43 -1.52 17.46
CA ILE A 380 14.31 -2.61 17.93
C ILE A 380 14.00 -3.05 19.38
N ASN A 381 13.39 -2.17 20.18
CA ASN A 381 12.95 -2.45 21.54
C ASN A 381 11.47 -2.89 21.63
N ASN A 382 10.82 -3.21 20.51
CA ASN A 382 9.40 -3.57 20.41
C ASN A 382 8.46 -2.51 21.02
N LYS A 383 8.82 -1.24 20.91
CA LYS A 383 7.97 -0.10 21.25
C LYS A 383 7.39 0.53 19.99
N ASP A 384 6.22 1.13 20.14
CA ASP A 384 5.52 1.81 19.05
C ASP A 384 5.57 3.32 19.29
N THR A 385 6.42 4.02 18.54
CA THR A 385 6.61 5.47 18.66
C THR A 385 5.30 6.24 18.52
N LEU A 386 4.46 5.89 17.54
CA LEU A 386 3.24 6.64 17.22
C LEU A 386 2.16 6.39 18.26
N LEU A 387 2.00 5.13 18.68
CA LEU A 387 1.07 4.79 19.74
C LEU A 387 1.50 5.44 21.06
N ASN A 388 2.77 5.33 21.46
CA ASN A 388 3.28 5.94 22.69
C ASN A 388 3.08 7.46 22.67
N PHE A 389 3.43 8.12 21.57
CA PHE A 389 3.16 9.55 21.40
C PHE A 389 1.67 9.88 21.60
N CYS A 390 0.76 9.12 20.97
CA CYS A 390 -0.68 9.31 21.13
C CYS A 390 -1.12 9.17 22.59
N LEU A 391 -0.65 8.12 23.27
CA LEU A 391 -1.05 7.83 24.66
C LEU A 391 -0.56 8.93 25.61
N GLU A 392 0.70 9.36 25.47
CA GLU A 392 1.31 10.40 26.32
C GLU A 392 0.73 11.79 26.03
N ARG A 393 0.69 12.19 24.75
CA ARG A 393 0.26 13.53 24.33
C ARG A 393 -1.16 13.85 24.76
N PHE A 394 -2.05 12.85 24.71
CA PHE A 394 -3.47 13.00 25.00
C PHE A 394 -3.88 12.45 26.37
N LYS A 395 -2.92 12.03 27.20
CA LYS A 395 -3.14 11.49 28.57
C LYS A 395 -4.15 10.35 28.57
N LEU A 396 -3.94 9.39 27.67
CA LEU A 396 -4.83 8.25 27.47
C LEU A 396 -4.48 7.04 28.34
N ILE A 397 -3.42 7.13 29.13
CA ILE A 397 -2.92 6.11 30.07
C ILE A 397 -2.70 6.70 31.46
#